data_AF-A0A970HVU4-F1
#
_entry.id   AF-A0A970HVU4-F1
#
_cell.length_a   1.000
_cell.length_b   1.000
_cell.length_c   1.000
_cell.angle_alpha   90.00
_cell.angle_beta   90.00
_cell.angle_gamma   90.00
#
_symmetry.space_group_name_H-M   'P 1'
#
loop_
_entity.id
_entity.type
_entity.pdbx_description
1 polymer ?
#
loop_
_entity_poly.entity_id
_entity_poly.type
_entity_poly.pdbx_seq_one_letter_code
_entity_poly.pdbx_strand_id
1 'polypeptide(L)'
;MEGIIRIVGIGIAMAVVIGILRSTHTPMAVQLSISFTVVMMLVLIEPLREVLTFFAEMGRRAGMDRHHLEVLFKAVGIAYVASVGAQLAKDAGEQSVAVLIELGGKVLILTVAIPVFSSILLSLLRLLP
;
A
#
# COMPACT_ATOMS: atom_id res chain seq x y z
N MET A 1 3.17 -18.92 9.09
CA MET A 1 1.82 -19.38 8.71
C MET A 1 0.76 -18.93 9.71
N GLU A 2 1.02 -19.02 11.01
CA GLU A 2 0.07 -18.60 12.07
C GLU A 2 -0.44 -17.16 11.93
N GLY A 3 0.42 -16.21 11.52
CA GLY A 3 0.02 -14.80 11.34
C GLY A 3 -1.05 -14.59 10.26
N ILE A 4 -0.90 -15.23 9.08
CA ILE A 4 -1.88 -15.11 7.98
C ILE A 4 -3.20 -15.77 8.38
N ILE A 5 -3.15 -16.93 9.04
CA ILE A 5 -4.36 -17.63 9.51
C ILE A 5 -5.16 -16.74 10.47
N ARG A 6 -4.48 -16.06 11.40
CA ARG A 6 -5.13 -15.13 12.34
C ARG A 6 -5.75 -13.93 11.63
N ILE A 7 -5.03 -13.32 10.69
CA ILE A 7 -5.53 -12.18 9.91
C ILE A 7 -6.78 -12.56 9.11
N VAL A 8 -6.73 -13.70 8.41
CA VAL A 8 -7.86 -14.21 7.61
C VAL A 8 -9.05 -14.57 8.51
N GLY A 9 -8.81 -15.27 9.62
CA GLY A 9 -9.88 -15.67 10.55
C GLY A 9 -10.63 -14.48 11.13
N ILE A 10 -9.90 -13.46 11.61
CA ILE A 10 -10.50 -12.22 12.12
C ILE A 10 -11.21 -11.46 10.98
N GLY A 11 -10.62 -11.43 9.78
CA GLY A 11 -11.22 -10.80 8.60
C GLY A 11 -12.57 -11.40 8.20
N ILE A 12 -12.67 -12.74 8.17
CA ILE A 12 -13.93 -13.44 7.88
C ILE A 12 -14.97 -13.16 8.94
N ALA A 13 -14.61 -13.23 10.23
CA ALA A 13 -15.53 -12.94 11.33
C ALA A 13 -16.07 -11.50 11.23
N MET A 14 -15.21 -10.53 10.96
CA MET A 14 -15.62 -9.14 10.77
C MET A 14 -16.49 -8.93 9.53
N ALA A 15 -16.21 -9.62 8.42
CA ALA A 15 -17.04 -9.56 7.22
C ALA A 15 -18.48 -10.03 7.50
N VAL A 16 -18.65 -11.10 8.30
CA VAL A 16 -19.98 -11.58 8.72
C VAL A 16 -20.69 -10.51 9.56
N VAL A 17 -20.01 -9.92 10.55
CA VAL A 17 -20.59 -8.88 11.41
C VAL A 17 -21.00 -7.64 10.59
N ILE A 18 -20.13 -7.17 9.70
CA ILE A 18 -20.42 -6.04 8.81
C ILE A 18 -21.58 -6.36 7.88
N GLY A 19 -21.65 -7.59 7.35
CA GLY A 19 -22.75 -8.04 6.49
C GLY A 19 -24.10 -7.99 7.19
N ILE A 20 -24.17 -8.48 8.43
CA ILE A 20 -25.39 -8.40 9.26
C ILE A 20 -25.74 -6.94 9.53
N LEU A 21 -24.76 -6.11 9.91
CA LEU A 21 -25.00 -4.72 10.28
C LEU A 21 -25.42 -3.85 9.10
N ARG A 22 -24.97 -4.14 7.86
CA ARG A 22 -25.47 -3.45 6.66
C ARG A 22 -26.96 -3.67 6.42
N SER A 23 -27.53 -4.78 6.88
CA SER A 23 -28.97 -5.06 6.73
C SER A 23 -29.85 -4.28 7.70
N THR A 24 -29.29 -3.81 8.83
CA THR A 24 -30.02 -3.12 9.90
C THR A 24 -29.64 -1.65 10.04
N HIS A 25 -28.33 -1.33 10.03
CA HIS A 25 -27.77 0.01 10.22
C HIS A 25 -26.52 0.23 9.35
N THR A 26 -26.73 0.59 8.08
CA THR A 26 -25.64 0.89 7.11
C THR A 26 -24.57 1.87 7.61
N PRO A 27 -24.89 2.99 8.29
CA PRO A 27 -23.87 3.92 8.76
C PRO A 27 -22.88 3.30 9.77
N MET A 28 -23.38 2.47 10.70
CA MET A 28 -22.51 1.79 11.68
C MET A 28 -21.64 0.74 11.01
N ALA A 29 -22.15 0.05 9.99
CA ALA A 29 -21.37 -0.93 9.24
C ALA A 29 -20.18 -0.31 8.50
N VAL A 30 -20.36 0.89 7.93
CA VAL A 30 -19.27 1.63 7.28
C VAL A 30 -18.20 2.05 8.30
N GLN A 31 -18.60 2.63 9.42
CA GLN A 31 -17.67 3.02 10.49
C GLN A 31 -16.85 1.84 10.98
N LEU A 32 -17.51 0.70 11.21
CA LEU A 32 -16.85 -0.54 11.64
C LEU A 32 -15.87 -1.08 10.58
N SER A 33 -16.24 -1.05 9.29
CA SER A 33 -15.36 -1.46 8.18
C SER A 33 -14.10 -0.61 8.12
N ILE A 34 -14.26 0.71 8.28
CA ILE A 34 -13.14 1.66 8.27
C ILE A 34 -12.22 1.39 9.46
N SER A 35 -12.77 1.30 10.68
CA SER A 35 -11.97 1.03 11.89
C SER A 35 -11.23 -0.30 11.78
N PHE A 36 -11.89 -1.36 11.30
CA PHE A 36 -11.27 -2.67 11.14
C PHE A 36 -10.11 -2.64 10.13
N THR A 37 -10.32 -2.00 8.98
CA THR A 37 -9.31 -1.89 7.93
C THR A 37 -8.09 -1.11 8.42
N VAL A 38 -8.29 -0.02 9.18
CA VAL A 38 -7.18 0.75 9.78
C VAL A 38 -6.38 -0.09 10.78
N VAL A 39 -7.06 -0.84 11.65
CA VAL A 39 -6.36 -1.73 12.61
C VAL A 39 -5.58 -2.81 11.88
N MET A 40 -6.17 -3.44 10.86
CA MET A 40 -5.49 -4.48 10.08
C MET A 40 -4.29 -3.92 9.31
N MET A 41 -4.41 -2.69 8.82
CA MET A 41 -3.31 -1.97 8.18
C MET A 41 -2.12 -1.78 9.15
N LEU A 42 -2.38 -1.40 10.40
CA LEU A 42 -1.33 -1.24 11.42
C LEU A 42 -0.60 -2.55 11.72
N VAL A 43 -1.32 -3.69 11.74
CA VAL A 43 -0.72 -5.02 11.94
C VAL A 43 0.26 -5.38 10.82
N LEU A 44 0.02 -4.92 9.60
CA LEU A 44 0.87 -5.22 8.44
C LEU A 44 2.13 -4.34 8.35
N ILE A 45 2.23 -3.26 9.15
CA ILE A 45 3.39 -2.36 9.14
C ILE A 45 4.67 -3.08 9.57
N GLU A 46 4.58 -3.97 10.56
CA GLU A 46 5.76 -4.63 11.13
C GLU A 46 6.40 -5.64 10.15
N PRO A 47 5.66 -6.58 9.52
CA PRO A 47 6.19 -7.40 8.44
C PRO A 47 6.71 -6.59 7.25
N LEU A 48 6.01 -5.49 6.91
CA LEU A 48 6.48 -4.59 5.86
C LEU A 48 7.83 -3.99 6.23
N ARG A 49 8.00 -3.51 7.46
CA ARG A 49 9.27 -2.95 7.96
C ARG A 49 10.39 -3.98 7.89
N GLU A 50 10.16 -5.23 8.28
CA GLU A 50 11.17 -6.30 8.16
C GLU A 50 11.65 -6.46 6.72
N VAL A 51 10.72 -6.54 5.76
CA VAL A 51 11.03 -6.64 4.33
C VAL A 51 11.84 -5.42 3.86
N LEU A 52 11.41 -4.20 4.22
CA LEU A 52 12.13 -2.97 3.86
C LEU A 52 13.55 -2.97 4.45
N THR A 53 13.73 -3.40 5.71
CA THR A 53 15.06 -3.48 6.33
C THR A 53 15.96 -4.53 5.68
N PHE A 54 15.40 -5.67 5.27
CA PHE A 54 16.13 -6.69 4.53
C PHE A 54 16.65 -6.15 3.20
N PHE A 55 15.79 -5.50 2.41
CA PHE A 55 16.20 -4.88 1.15
C PHE A 55 17.20 -3.73 1.35
N ALA A 56 17.06 -2.96 2.43
CA ALA A 56 18.02 -1.90 2.76
C ALA A 56 19.42 -2.46 3.05
N GLU A 57 19.51 -3.55 3.80
CA GLU A 57 20.78 -4.21 4.10
C GLU A 57 21.39 -4.86 2.85
N MET A 58 20.58 -5.49 2.01
CA MET A 58 21.04 -6.05 0.73
C MET A 58 21.56 -4.97 -0.22
N GLY A 59 20.84 -3.85 -0.36
CA GLY A 59 21.30 -2.73 -1.18
C GLY A 59 22.60 -2.12 -0.65
N ARG A 60 22.77 -2.03 0.67
CA ARG A 60 24.04 -1.61 1.30
C ARG A 60 25.20 -2.54 0.91
N ARG A 61 24.98 -3.86 0.92
CA ARG A 61 26.00 -4.86 0.53
C ARG A 61 26.31 -4.84 -0.96
N ALA A 62 25.31 -4.56 -1.80
CA ALA A 62 25.47 -4.47 -3.25
C ALA A 62 26.12 -3.14 -3.72
N GLY A 63 26.46 -2.23 -2.81
CA GLY A 63 26.98 -0.90 -3.16
C GLY A 63 25.92 -0.01 -3.82
N MET A 64 24.64 -0.31 -3.62
CA MET A 64 23.54 0.43 -4.22
C MET A 64 23.34 1.76 -3.47
N ASP A 65 23.18 2.85 -4.23
CA ASP A 65 22.95 4.16 -3.64
C ASP A 65 21.61 4.17 -2.88
N ARG A 66 21.63 4.71 -1.66
CA ARG A 66 20.48 4.81 -0.75
C ARG A 66 19.27 5.46 -1.42
N HIS A 67 19.52 6.37 -2.36
CA HIS A 67 18.47 7.06 -3.11
C HIS A 67 17.58 6.10 -3.91
N HIS A 68 18.13 5.03 -4.50
CA HIS A 68 17.35 4.06 -5.29
C HIS A 68 16.44 3.22 -4.39
N LEU A 69 16.93 2.78 -3.24
CA LEU A 69 16.11 2.08 -2.23
C LEU A 69 15.00 2.97 -1.71
N GLU A 70 15.29 4.24 -1.45
CA GLU A 70 14.32 5.20 -0.96
C GLU A 70 13.17 5.39 -1.96
N VAL A 71 13.47 5.48 -3.26
CA VAL A 71 12.45 5.54 -4.33
C VAL A 71 11.56 4.30 -4.33
N LEU A 72 12.16 3.10 -4.25
CA LEU A 72 11.41 1.84 -4.20
C LEU A 72 10.47 1.80 -2.99
N PHE A 73 10.97 2.14 -1.80
CA PHE A 73 10.19 2.11 -0.57
C PHE A 73 9.08 3.16 -0.54
N LYS A 74 9.35 4.37 -1.06
CA LYS A 74 8.32 5.40 -1.24
C LYS A 74 7.22 4.94 -2.19
N ALA A 75 7.57 4.31 -3.31
CA ALA A 75 6.59 3.80 -4.27
C ALA A 75 5.70 2.71 -3.64
N VAL A 76 6.27 1.75 -2.90
CA VAL A 76 5.52 0.71 -2.19
C VAL A 76 4.59 1.32 -1.13
N GLY A 77 5.10 2.29 -0.35
CA GLY A 77 4.30 2.99 0.65
C GLY A 77 3.11 3.74 0.04
N ILE A 78 3.33 4.49 -1.06
CA ILE A 78 2.26 5.19 -1.78
C ILE A 78 1.23 4.20 -2.30
N ALA A 79 1.66 3.10 -2.94
CA ALA A 79 0.75 2.07 -3.45
C ALA A 79 -0.13 1.50 -2.33
N TYR A 80 0.48 1.16 -1.20
CA TYR A 80 -0.22 0.59 -0.06
C TYR A 80 -1.28 1.55 0.52
N VAL A 81 -0.89 2.81 0.79
CA VAL A 81 -1.81 3.83 1.32
C VAL A 81 -2.93 4.14 0.34
N ALA A 82 -2.63 4.27 -0.96
CA ALA A 82 -3.63 4.53 -1.99
C ALA A 82 -4.62 3.37 -2.14
N SER A 83 -4.14 2.11 -2.14
CA SER A 83 -5.01 0.93 -2.22
C SER A 83 -5.95 0.82 -1.02
N VAL A 84 -5.45 1.06 0.20
CA VAL A 84 -6.29 1.04 1.41
C VAL A 84 -7.30 2.19 1.37
N GLY A 85 -6.86 3.43 1.07
CA GLY A 85 -7.76 4.58 0.99
C GLY A 85 -8.86 4.41 -0.06
N ALA A 86 -8.53 3.84 -1.21
CA ALA A 86 -9.51 3.52 -2.24
C ALA A 86 -10.52 2.46 -1.77
N GLN A 87 -10.06 1.41 -1.08
CA GLN A 87 -10.95 0.40 -0.53
C GLN A 87 -11.90 0.99 0.52
N LEU A 88 -11.40 1.87 1.40
CA LEU A 88 -12.24 2.57 2.38
C LEU A 88 -13.31 3.44 1.72
N ALA A 89 -12.97 4.14 0.65
CA ALA A 89 -13.93 4.92 -0.12
C ALA A 89 -14.99 4.02 -0.78
N LYS A 90 -14.61 2.86 -1.33
CA LYS A 90 -15.56 1.85 -1.86
C LYS A 90 -16.49 1.33 -0.77
N ASP A 91 -15.94 1.01 0.41
CA ASP A 91 -16.71 0.49 1.54
C ASP A 91 -17.76 1.49 2.05
N ALA A 92 -17.46 2.79 1.92
CA ALA A 92 -18.36 3.91 2.21
C ALA A 92 -19.40 4.19 1.10
N GLY A 93 -19.33 3.51 -0.04
CA GLY A 93 -20.22 3.69 -1.20
C GLY A 93 -19.74 4.72 -2.22
N GLU A 94 -18.54 5.29 -2.04
CA GLU A 94 -18.00 6.39 -2.83
C GLU A 94 -17.04 5.90 -3.94
N GLN A 95 -17.59 5.26 -4.97
CA GLN A 95 -16.79 4.67 -6.07
C GLN A 95 -15.95 5.72 -6.83
N SER A 96 -16.51 6.89 -7.12
CA SER A 96 -15.79 7.96 -7.84
C SER A 96 -14.59 8.47 -7.06
N VAL A 97 -14.72 8.59 -5.73
CA VAL A 97 -13.63 8.98 -4.84
C VAL A 97 -12.55 7.90 -4.82
N ALA A 98 -12.93 6.63 -4.74
CA ALA A 98 -11.98 5.52 -4.77
C ALA A 98 -11.11 5.51 -6.03
N VAL A 99 -11.73 5.75 -7.20
CA VAL A 99 -11.01 5.85 -8.48
C VAL A 99 -10.01 7.01 -8.46
N LEU A 100 -10.39 8.18 -7.93
CA LEU A 100 -9.48 9.32 -7.79
C LEU A 100 -8.30 9.02 -6.87
N ILE A 101 -8.52 8.31 -5.76
CA ILE A 101 -7.44 7.89 -4.86
C ILE A 101 -6.46 6.95 -5.58
N GLU A 102 -6.97 5.93 -6.30
CA GLU A 102 -6.12 5.00 -7.07
C GLU A 102 -5.31 5.75 -8.15
N LEU A 103 -5.93 6.66 -8.88
CA LEU A 103 -5.26 7.47 -9.89
C LEU A 103 -4.19 8.38 -9.26
N GLY A 104 -4.51 9.05 -8.15
CA GLY A 104 -3.56 9.88 -7.41
C GLY A 104 -2.34 9.08 -6.95
N GLY A 105 -2.55 7.88 -6.41
CA GLY A 105 -1.46 6.98 -6.02
C GLY A 105 -0.57 6.61 -7.20
N LYS A 106 -1.14 6.27 -8.36
CA LYS A 106 -0.39 5.96 -9.59
C LYS A 106 0.45 7.15 -10.06
N VAL A 107 -0.13 8.35 -10.08
CA VAL A 107 0.59 9.57 -10.48
C VAL A 107 1.75 9.86 -9.52
N LEU A 108 1.54 9.75 -8.21
CA LEU A 108 2.59 9.97 -7.21
C LEU A 108 3.73 8.94 -7.32
N ILE A 109 3.41 7.66 -7.58
CA ILE A 109 4.41 6.63 -7.86
C ILE A 109 5.25 7.01 -9.08
N LEU A 110 4.61 7.45 -10.17
CA LEU A 110 5.32 7.91 -11.37
C LEU A 110 6.25 9.09 -11.06
N THR A 111 5.79 10.08 -10.29
CA THR A 111 6.62 11.23 -9.89
C THR A 111 7.86 10.79 -9.12
N VAL A 112 7.70 9.86 -8.17
CA VAL A 112 8.82 9.34 -7.37
C VAL A 112 9.78 8.47 -8.20
N ALA A 113 9.30 7.87 -9.30
CA ALA A 113 10.12 7.07 -10.20
C ALA A 113 10.95 7.90 -11.21
N ILE A 114 10.61 9.18 -11.44
CA ILE A 114 11.31 10.06 -12.41
C ILE A 114 12.84 10.08 -12.23
N PRO A 115 13.41 10.21 -11.02
CA PRO A 115 14.86 10.26 -10.83
C PRO A 115 15.55 8.99 -11.31
N VAL A 116 14.96 7.82 -11.04
CA VAL A 116 15.50 6.52 -11.45
C VAL A 116 15.45 6.37 -12.97
N PHE A 117 14.33 6.71 -13.60
CA PHE A 117 14.22 6.71 -15.06
C PHE A 117 15.25 7.65 -15.70
N SER A 118 15.44 8.84 -15.14
CA SER A 118 16.42 9.81 -15.62
C SER A 118 17.85 9.27 -15.54
N SER A 119 18.23 8.66 -14.41
CA SER A 119 19.55 8.04 -14.23
C SER A 119 19.80 6.91 -15.23
N ILE A 120 18.80 6.07 -15.49
CA ILE A 120 18.91 4.99 -16.47
C ILE A 120 19.09 5.56 -17.87
N LEU A 121 18.26 6.53 -18.26
CA LEU A 121 18.33 7.14 -19.60
C LEU A 121 19.69 7.81 -19.83
N LEU A 122 20.21 8.56 -18.85
CA LEU A 122 21.53 9.18 -18.90
C LEU A 122 22.64 8.14 -19.03
N SER A 123 22.56 7.04 -18.29
CA SER A 123 23.52 5.93 -18.39
C SER A 123 23.51 5.28 -19.78
N LEU A 124 22.34 5.07 -20.38
CA LEU A 124 22.22 4.54 -21.75
C LEU A 124 22.77 5.51 -22.80
N LEU A 125 22.49 6.81 -22.66
CA LEU A 125 23.01 7.83 -23.57
C LEU A 125 24.55 7.92 -23.54
N ARG A 126 25.18 7.64 -22.40
CA ARG A 126 26.65 7.57 -22.27
C ARG A 126 27.26 6.33 -22.94
N LEU A 127 26.46 5.30 -23.22
CA LEU A 127 26.89 4.07 -23.90
C LEU A 127 26.71 4.14 -25.42
N LEU A 128 25.99 5.15 -25.93
CA LEU A 128 25.91 5.41 -27.36
C LEU A 128 27.20 6.08 -27.85
N PRO A 129 27.82 5.59 -28.94
CA PRO A 129 29.03 6.18 -29.52
C PRO A 129 28.79 7.56 -30.15
#